data_AF-A0A158M948-F1
#
_entry.id   AF-A0A158M948-F1
#
_cell.length_a   1.000
_cell.length_b   1.000
_cell.length_c   1.000
_cell.angle_alpha   90.00
_cell.angle_beta   90.00
_cell.angle_gamma   90.00
#
_symmetry.space_group_name_H-M   'P 1'
#
loop_
_entity.id
_entity.type
_entity.pdbx_description
1 polymer ?
#
loop_
_entity_poly.entity_id
_entity_poly.type
_entity_poly.pdbx_seq_one_letter_code
_entity_poly.pdbx_strand_id
1 'polypeptide(L)' 'MSMAAGGLPVTGMYPLDDPEAALQALSERMPIAIKRLTPWFVSINVETTI' A
#
# COMPACT_ATOMS: atom_id res chain seq x y z
N MET A 1 -13.70 -12.40 -0.42
CA MET A 1 -13.28 -12.15 0.98
C MET A 1 -12.17 -11.12 0.92
N SER A 2 -12.36 -9.92 1.48
CA SER A 2 -11.28 -8.90 1.51
C SER A 2 -10.47 -9.13 2.78
N MET A 3 -9.25 -9.66 2.63
CA MET A 3 -8.25 -9.62 3.69
C MET A 3 -7.70 -8.19 3.66
N ALA A 4 -8.16 -7.36 4.59
CA ALA A 4 -7.65 -5.99 4.72
C ALA A 4 -6.16 -6.06 5.03
N ALA A 5 -5.35 -5.27 4.33
CA ALA A 5 -3.91 -5.17 4.55
C ALA A 5 -3.52 -4.71 5.98
N GLY A 6 -4.50 -4.35 6.83
CA GLY A 6 -4.29 -3.84 8.19
C GLY A 6 -3.62 -4.81 9.18
N GLY A 7 -3.43 -6.08 8.80
CA GLY A 7 -2.65 -7.04 9.59
C GLY A 7 -1.16 -7.12 9.23
N LEU A 8 -0.71 -6.43 8.17
CA LEU A 8 0.68 -6.48 7.72
C LEU A 8 1.56 -5.55 8.56
N PRO A 9 2.58 -6.05 9.29
CA PRO A 9 3.44 -5.21 10.11
C PRO A 9 4.34 -4.34 9.24
N VAL A 10 4.05 -3.03 9.17
CA VAL A 10 4.85 -2.08 8.39
C VAL A 10 6.00 -1.53 9.23
N THR A 11 7.23 -1.71 8.75
CA THR A 11 8.43 -1.10 9.33
C THR A 11 9.27 -0.49 8.21
N GLY A 12 9.86 0.68 8.43
CA GLY A 12 10.77 1.31 7.48
C GLY A 12 10.79 2.83 7.55
N MET A 13 11.67 3.43 6.73
CA MET A 13 11.72 4.87 6.51
C MET A 13 10.92 5.22 5.25
N TYR A 14 10.04 6.19 5.37
CA TYR A 14 9.18 6.69 4.29
C TYR A 14 9.20 8.22 4.28
N PRO A 15 9.21 8.85 3.10
CA PRO A 15 9.13 10.30 2.99
C PRO A 15 7.79 10.82 3.52
N LEU A 16 7.81 12.01 4.13
CA LEU A 16 6.62 12.65 4.71
C LEU A 16 5.97 13.66 3.76
N ASP A 17 6.76 14.20 2.84
CA ASP A 17 6.40 15.23 1.87
C ASP A 17 5.94 14.66 0.52
N ASP A 18 6.29 13.41 0.24
CA ASP A 18 5.88 12.70 -0.98
C ASP A 18 5.13 11.39 -0.64
N PRO A 19 3.78 11.44 -0.57
CA PRO A 19 2.99 10.26 -0.28
C PRO A 19 3.02 9.21 -1.40
N GLU A 20 3.27 9.60 -2.65
CA GLU A 20 3.35 8.62 -3.75
C GLU A 20 4.65 7.82 -3.66
N ALA A 21 5.77 8.49 -3.38
CA ALA A 21 7.03 7.80 -3.12
C ALA A 21 6.93 6.86 -1.90
N ALA A 22 6.21 7.28 -0.85
CA ALA A 22 5.96 6.43 0.31
C ALA A 22 5.15 5.16 -0.04
N LEU A 23 4.06 5.31 -0.82
CA LEU A 23 3.21 4.21 -1.26
C LEU A 23 3.96 3.25 -2.19
N GLN A 24 4.75 3.77 -3.12
CA GLN A 24 5.60 2.98 -4.01
C GLN A 24 6.60 2.14 -3.21
N ALA A 25 7.35 2.76 -2.30
CA ALA A 25 8.31 2.07 -1.44
C ALA A 25 7.65 1.00 -0.55
N LEU A 26 6.39 1.20 -0.17
CA LEU A 26 5.61 0.22 0.59
C LEU A 26 5.25 -0.99 -0.28
N SER A 27 4.78 -0.78 -1.52
CA SER A 27 4.44 -1.88 -2.45
C SER A 27 5.62 -2.74 -2.87
N GLU A 28 6.85 -2.19 -2.89
CA GLU A 28 8.06 -2.95 -3.22
C GLU A 28 8.45 -3.98 -2.14
N ARG A 29 7.98 -3.79 -0.91
CA ARG A 29 8.40 -4.59 0.26
C ARG A 29 7.29 -5.47 0.80
N MET A 30 6.05 -5.20 0.41
CA MET A 30 4.86 -5.84 0.94
C MET A 30 4.06 -6.47 -0.19
N PRO A 31 3.40 -7.62 0.05
CA PRO A 31 2.50 -8.22 -0.92
C PRO A 31 1.17 -7.46 -0.92
N ILE A 32 1.17 -6.20 -1.38
CA ILE A 32 0.00 -5.34 -1.43
C ILE A 32 -0.20 -4.73 -2.82
N ALA A 33 -1.46 -4.67 -3.24
CA ALA A 33 -1.89 -3.95 -4.41
C ALA A 33 -2.43 -2.57 -4.00
N ILE A 34 -1.86 -1.52 -4.59
CA ILE A 34 -2.28 -0.13 -4.40
C ILE A 34 -3.09 0.32 -5.62
N LYS A 35 -4.30 0.80 -5.40
CA LYS A 35 -5.19 1.31 -6.46
C LYS A 35 -5.65 2.72 -6.13
N ARG A 36 -5.30 3.68 -6.97
CA ARG A 36 -5.81 5.05 -6.92
C ARG A 36 -7.11 5.12 -7.73
N LEU A 37 -8.22 5.42 -7.07
CA LEU A 37 -9.54 5.53 -7.72
C LEU A 37 -9.89 6.98 -8.04
N THR A 38 -9.42 7.92 -7.22
CA THR A 38 -9.54 9.37 -7.43
C THR A 38 -8.28 10.07 -6.94
N PRO A 39 -8.09 11.38 -7.20
CA PRO A 39 -6.94 12.11 -6.65
C PRO A 39 -6.86 12.08 -5.11
N TRP A 40 -7.98 11.90 -4.42
CA TRP A 40 -8.09 11.88 -2.96
C TRP A 40 -8.40 10.50 -2.36
N PHE A 41 -8.53 9.46 -3.20
CA PHE A 41 -8.89 8.12 -2.73
C PHE A 41 -7.95 7.05 -3.26
N VAL A 42 -7.25 6.41 -2.32
CA VAL A 42 -6.36 5.28 -2.56
C VAL A 42 -6.87 4.08 -1.75
N SER A 43 -6.97 2.93 -2.40
CA SER A 43 -7.30 1.65 -1.79
C SER A 43 -6.06 0.76 -1.77
N ILE A 44 -5.80 0.13 -0.63
CA ILE A 44 -4.71 -0.82 -0.44
C ILE A 44 -5.32 -2.18 -0.07
N ASN A 45 -4.93 -3.22 -0.79
CA ASN A 45 -5.38 -4.60 -0.56
C ASN A 45 -4.17 -5.53 -0.54
N VAL A 46 -4.27 -6.69 0.10
CA VAL A 46 -3.25 -7.74 -0.04
C VAL A 46 -3.27 -8.26 -1.48
N GLU A 47 -2.11 -8.50 -2.06
CA GLU A 47 -2.01 -9.19 -3.34
C GLU A 47 -2.51 -10.62 -3.17
N THR A 48 -3.60 -10.94 -3.86
CA THR A 48 -4.02 -12.34 -4.00
C THR A 48 -3.12 -12.97 -5.06
N THR A 49 -2.10 -13.71 -4.62
CA THR A 49 -1.43 -14.66 -5.52
C THR A 49 -2.46 -15.68 -5.98
N ILE A 50 -2.61 -15.82 -7.31
CA ILE A 50 -3.51 -16.80 -7.95
C ILE A 50 -2.92 -18.21 -7.83
#